data_AF-A0A1X6YTQ1-F1
#
_entry.id   AF-A0A1X6YTQ1-F1
#
_cell.length_a   1.000
_cell.length_b   1.000
_cell.length_c   1.000
_cell.angle_alpha   90.00
_cell.angle_beta   90.00
_cell.angle_gamma   90.00
#
_symmetry.space_group_name_H-M   'P 1'
#
loop_
_entity.id
_entity.type
_entity.pdbx_description
1 polymer ?
#
loop_
_entity_poly.entity_id
_entity_poly.type
_entity_poly.pdbx_seq_one_letter_code
_entity_poly.pdbx_strand_id
1 'polypeptide(L)'
;MRFGFPRWTRKQDPSARAAKERLQVLLAHERAGGPGPDVFPELQRDILAVIKRHMKIDDDAVDIQMERGEGQSSLEINIELPAARG
;
A
#
# COMPACT_ATOMS: atom_id res chain seq x y z
N MET A 1 19.28 4.16 10.88
CA MET A 1 18.74 4.05 9.51
C MET A 1 17.52 4.95 9.40
N ARG A 2 17.43 5.82 8.39
CA ARG A 2 16.26 6.68 8.18
C ARG A 2 15.29 5.88 7.29
N PHE A 3 14.16 5.43 7.83
CA PHE A 3 13.01 5.00 7.02
C PHE A 3 12.54 6.25 6.25
N GLY A 4 13.15 6.48 5.10
CA GLY A 4 12.86 7.63 4.27
C GLY A 4 11.57 7.35 3.52
N PHE A 5 10.42 7.56 4.16
CA PHE A 5 9.15 7.65 3.46
C PHE A 5 9.21 8.89 2.56
N PRO A 6 9.32 8.76 1.23
CA PRO A 6 9.13 9.93 0.39
C PRO A 6 7.71 10.43 0.67
N ARG A 7 7.57 11.65 1.18
CA ARG A 7 6.27 12.30 1.34
C ARG A 7 5.65 12.48 -0.04
N TRP A 8 4.95 11.46 -0.51
CA TRP A 8 4.25 11.44 -1.78
C TRP A 8 2.81 11.96 -1.66
N THR A 9 2.53 12.79 -0.66
CA THR A 9 1.38 13.69 -0.73
C THR A 9 1.72 14.83 -1.69
N ARG A 10 1.76 14.50 -3.00
CA ARG A 10 1.79 15.49 -4.07
C ARG A 10 0.54 16.36 -3.86
N LYS A 11 0.73 17.62 -3.46
CA LYS A 11 -0.37 18.61 -3.36
C LYS A 11 -1.09 18.60 -4.71
N GLN A 12 -2.31 18.07 -4.75
CA GLN A 12 -3.14 18.16 -5.96
C GLN A 12 -3.71 19.57 -6.04
N ASP A 13 -3.48 20.24 -7.16
CA ASP A 13 -4.18 21.48 -7.51
C ASP A 13 -5.69 21.18 -7.57
N PRO A 14 -6.53 21.92 -6.82
CA PRO A 14 -7.96 21.64 -6.68
C PRO A 14 -8.78 21.86 -7.98
N SER A 15 -8.14 22.30 -9.06
CA SER A 15 -8.80 22.71 -10.32
C SER A 15 -8.97 21.59 -11.34
N ALA A 16 -8.32 20.43 -11.20
CA ALA A 16 -8.56 19.25 -12.03
C ALA A 16 -9.59 18.32 -11.37
N ARG A 17 -10.84 18.76 -11.32
CA ARG A 17 -11.95 18.18 -10.55
C ARG A 17 -12.53 16.86 -11.12
N ALA A 18 -11.66 16.03 -11.69
CA ALA A 18 -11.90 14.61 -11.92
C ALA A 18 -10.79 13.83 -11.18
N ALA A 19 -10.63 14.11 -9.88
CA ALA A 19 -9.58 13.51 -9.08
C ALA A 19 -9.88 12.02 -8.91
N LYS A 20 -9.06 11.17 -9.54
CA LYS A 20 -9.03 9.75 -9.23
C LYS A 20 -8.66 9.61 -7.75
N GLU A 21 -9.49 8.91 -6.98
CA GLU A 21 -9.19 8.63 -5.59
C GLU A 21 -8.04 7.61 -5.52
N ARG A 22 -7.22 7.67 -4.47
CA ARG A 22 -6.10 6.74 -4.27
C ARG A 22 -6.10 6.22 -2.84
N LEU A 23 -5.98 4.90 -2.71
CA LEU A 23 -5.81 4.23 -1.43
C LEU A 23 -4.34 3.84 -1.26
N GLN A 24 -3.75 4.18 -0.11
CA GLN A 24 -2.39 3.79 0.25
C GLN A 24 -2.43 3.04 1.58
N VAL A 25 -1.81 1.86 1.63
CA VAL A 25 -1.65 1.03 2.82
C VAL A 25 -0.16 0.83 3.06
N LEU A 26 0.30 1.13 4.27
CA LEU A 26 1.69 0.95 4.68
C LEU A 26 1.72 0.10 5.95
N LEU A 27 2.42 -1.03 5.88
CA LEU A 27 2.72 -1.89 7.01
C LEU A 27 4.22 -1.91 7.25
N ALA A 28 4.62 -1.75 8.49
CA ALA A 28 6.00 -1.90 8.93
C ALA A 28 6.01 -2.81 10.16
N HIS A 29 6.91 -3.78 10.17
CA HIS A 29 7.09 -4.71 11.26
C HIS A 29 8.56 -4.71 11.68
N GLU A 30 8.82 -4.34 12.93
CA GLU A 30 10.13 -4.48 13.57
C GLU A 30 10.15 -5.77 14.38
N ARG A 31 11.13 -6.63 14.08
CA ARG A 31 11.36 -7.87 14.83
C ARG A 31 12.24 -7.56 16.03
N ALA A 32 11.68 -7.68 17.24
CA ALA A 32 12.41 -7.56 18.50
C ALA A 32 13.11 -8.88 18.93
N GLY A 33 13.00 -9.95 18.15
CA GLY A 33 13.55 -11.28 18.43
C GLY A 33 14.00 -11.99 17.14
N GLY A 34 14.55 -13.21 17.28
CA GLY A 34 15.13 -14.01 16.20
C GLY A 34 14.22 -14.28 14.99
N PRO A 35 14.65 -15.10 14.00
CA PRO A 35 13.93 -15.25 12.74
C PRO A 35 12.54 -15.90 12.95
N GLY A 36 11.53 -15.06 13.13
CA GLY A 36 10.12 -15.46 13.11
C GLY A 36 9.61 -15.66 11.68
N PRO A 37 8.45 -16.30 11.50
CA PRO A 37 7.87 -16.57 10.19
C PRO A 37 7.61 -15.28 9.40
N ASP A 38 7.93 -15.29 8.11
CA ASP A 38 7.70 -14.18 7.19
C ASP A 38 6.22 -14.15 6.77
N VAL A 39 5.39 -13.43 7.54
CA VAL A 39 3.93 -13.33 7.32
C VAL A 39 3.55 -12.30 6.24
N PHE A 40 4.51 -11.53 5.73
CA PHE A 40 4.25 -10.45 4.78
C PHE A 40 3.58 -10.91 3.47
N PRO A 41 3.99 -12.04 2.85
CA PRO A 41 3.32 -12.56 1.66
C PRO A 41 1.85 -12.95 1.90
N GLU A 42 1.52 -13.43 3.11
CA GLU A 42 0.16 -13.80 3.50
C GLU A 42 -0.69 -12.54 3.70
N LEU A 43 -0.17 -11.56 4.45
CA LEU A 43 -0.82 -10.27 4.67
C LEU A 43 -1.07 -9.52 3.36
N GLN A 44 -0.11 -9.53 2.43
CA GLN A 44 -0.29 -8.94 1.10
C GLN A 44 -1.52 -9.53 0.40
N ARG A 45 -1.63 -10.86 0.37
CA ARG A 45 -2.74 -11.56 -0.30
C ARG A 45 -4.08 -11.23 0.37
N ASP A 46 -4.12 -11.26 1.69
CA ASP A 46 -5.35 -11.02 2.45
C ASP A 46 -5.84 -9.58 2.30
N ILE A 47 -4.93 -8.60 2.40
CA ILE A 47 -5.27 -7.19 2.24
C ILE A 47 -5.81 -6.92 0.83
N LEU A 48 -5.13 -7.42 -0.21
CA LEU A 48 -5.61 -7.28 -1.58
C LEU A 48 -6.98 -7.93 -1.77
N ALA A 49 -7.18 -9.13 -1.22
CA ALA A 49 -8.45 -9.84 -1.31
C ALA A 49 -9.58 -9.08 -0.60
N VAL A 50 -9.31 -8.45 0.54
CA VAL A 50 -10.29 -7.59 1.23
C VAL A 50 -10.60 -6.35 0.41
N ILE A 51 -9.59 -5.66 -0.12
CA ILE A 51 -9.80 -4.45 -0.91
C ILE A 51 -10.62 -4.76 -2.17
N LYS A 52 -10.27 -5.82 -2.93
CA LYS A 52 -11.02 -6.26 -4.11
C LYS A 52 -12.47 -6.64 -3.81
N ARG A 53 -12.77 -7.07 -2.58
CA ARG A 53 -14.14 -7.37 -2.13
C ARG A 53 -14.98 -6.12 -1.91
N HIS A 54 -14.37 -5.00 -1.54
CA HIS A 54 -15.07 -3.75 -1.25
C HIS A 54 -14.98 -2.71 -2.36
N MET A 55 -14.01 -2.83 -3.25
CA MET A 55 -13.73 -1.85 -4.30
C MET A 55 -13.51 -2.56 -5.63
N LYS A 56 -14.12 -2.03 -6.70
CA LYS A 56 -13.81 -2.46 -8.07
C LYS A 56 -12.46 -1.85 -8.45
N ILE A 57 -11.43 -2.67 -8.38
CA ILE A 57 -10.06 -2.29 -8.73
C ILE A 57 -9.56 -3.22 -9.83
N ASP A 58 -8.94 -2.65 -10.85
CA ASP A 58 -8.24 -3.40 -11.88
C ASP A 58 -6.87 -3.83 -11.36
N ASP A 59 -6.36 -4.99 -11.78
CA ASP A 59 -5.05 -5.47 -11.34
C ASP A 59 -3.91 -4.51 -11.71
N ASP A 60 -4.02 -3.84 -12.85
CA ASP A 60 -3.06 -2.83 -13.32
C ASP A 60 -3.11 -1.53 -12.50
N ALA A 61 -4.13 -1.34 -11.67
CA ALA A 61 -4.29 -0.18 -10.79
C ALA A 61 -3.60 -0.37 -9.43
N VAL A 62 -2.92 -1.50 -9.21
CA VAL A 62 -2.30 -1.86 -7.93
C VAL A 62 -0.77 -1.91 -8.07
N ASP A 63 -0.09 -1.09 -7.29
CA ASP A 63 1.37 -1.10 -7.11
C ASP A 63 1.69 -1.62 -5.70
N ILE A 64 2.61 -2.58 -5.62
CA ILE A 64 2.99 -3.23 -4.36
C ILE A 64 4.51 -3.22 -4.23
N GLN A 65 4.99 -2.72 -3.10
CA GLN A 65 6.41 -2.72 -2.76
C GLN A 65 6.62 -3.41 -1.43
N MET A 66 7.57 -4.33 -1.37
CA MET A 66 7.92 -5.04 -0.15
C MET A 66 9.43 -4.97 0.05
N GLU A 67 9.85 -4.44 1.20
CA GLU A 67 11.25 -4.46 1.61
C GLU A 67 11.44 -5.39 2.80
N ARG A 68 12.48 -6.22 2.74
CA ARG A 68 12.85 -7.15 3.82
C ARG A 68 14.30 -6.89 4.22
N GLY A 69 14.51 -6.69 5.53
CA GLY A 69 15.82 -6.53 6.15
C GLY A 69 15.98 -7.43 7.38
N GLU A 70 17.20 -7.46 7.94
CA GLU A 70 17.57 -8.35 9.04
C GLU A 70 16.69 -8.20 10.31
N GLY A 71 16.16 -7.00 10.57
CA GLY A 71 15.30 -6.73 11.74
C GLY A 71 13.98 -6.05 11.42
N GLN A 72 13.70 -5.76 10.14
CA GLN A 72 12.55 -4.96 9.74
C GLN A 72 11.98 -5.48 8.43
N SER A 73 10.67 -5.37 8.27
CA SER A 73 10.00 -5.66 7.00
C SER A 73 8.91 -4.63 6.77
N SER A 74 8.75 -4.19 5.53
CA SER A 74 7.72 -3.23 5.13
C SER A 74 6.96 -3.71 3.90
N LEU A 75 5.67 -3.36 3.84
CA LEU A 75 4.77 -3.60 2.73
C LEU A 75 4.02 -2.31 2.45
N GLU A 76 4.17 -1.80 1.24
CA GLU A 76 3.42 -0.67 0.73
C GLU A 76 2.50 -1.17 -0.39
N ILE A 77 1.22 -0.86 -0.29
CA ILE A 77 0.22 -1.13 -1.33
C ILE A 77 -0.41 0.20 -1.74
N ASN A 78 -0.37 0.47 -3.03
CA ASN A 78 -0.80 1.69 -3.67
C ASN A 78 -1.87 1.34 -4.70
N ILE A 79 -3.08 1.87 -4.54
CA ILE A 79 -4.21 1.52 -5.42
C ILE A 79 -4.85 2.78 -5.97
N GLU A 80 -4.95 2.86 -7.30
CA GLU A 80 -5.78 3.85 -7.97
C GLU A 80 -7.23 3.38 -8.00
N LEU A 81 -8.12 4.19 -7.44
CA LEU A 81 -9.55 3.92 -7.46
C LEU A 81 -10.19 4.61 -8.67
N PRO A 82 -11.13 3.96 -9.36
CA PRO A 82 -11.90 4.63 -10.40
C PRO A 82 -12.68 5.78 -9.77
N ALA A 83 -12.78 6.90 -10.49
CA ALA A 83 -13.60 8.02 -10.04
C ALA A 83 -15.02 7.51 -9.74
N ALA A 84 -15.48 7.72 -8.50
CA ALA A 84 -16.83 7.35 -8.11
C ALA A 84 -17.81 8.01 -9.08
N ARG A 85 -18.52 7.21 -9.87
CA ARG A 85 -19.66 7.70 -10.64
C ARG A 85 -20.74 8.05 -9.61
N GLY A 86 -20.82 9.34 -9.28
CA GLY A 86 -22.01 9.93 -8.67
C GLY A 86 -23.19 9.87 -9.63
#